data_AF-A0A418XW36-F1
#
_entry.id   AF-A0A418XW36-F1
#
_cell.length_a   1.000
_cell.length_b   1.000
_cell.length_c   1.000
_cell.angle_alpha   90.00
_cell.angle_beta   90.00
_cell.angle_gamma   90.00
#
_symmetry.space_group_name_H-M   'P 1'
#
loop_
_entity.id
_entity.type
_entity.pdbx_description
1 polymer ?
#
loop_
_entity_poly.entity_id
_entity_poly.type
_entity_poly.pdbx_seq_one_letter_code
_entity_poly.pdbx_strand_id
1 'polypeptide(L)'
;MKKNNTHDNLFHRIRLLAVIALMLTVAACSTIRFTYNNGDTLLYWWLNAYVDIDNDQSDFVKRDIDELFHWHRTTQLPDYVQVLQNAQRQLAGNVTQADLMSSYKDIRTRSERLAMKAVPDLADLARSLKPDQLVT
;
A
#
# COMPACT_ATOMS: atom_id res chain seq x y z
N MET A 1 -25.83 -18.61 47.71
CA MET A 1 -25.97 -17.49 46.75
C MET A 1 -24.76 -17.47 45.81
N LYS A 2 -24.81 -18.17 44.67
CA LYS A 2 -23.72 -18.17 43.67
C LYS A 2 -24.25 -18.57 42.29
N LYS A 3 -25.09 -17.74 41.69
CA LYS A 3 -25.57 -17.87 40.31
C LYS A 3 -25.91 -16.44 39.89
N ASN A 4 -25.06 -15.81 39.08
CA ASN A 4 -25.35 -14.64 38.21
C ASN A 4 -24.08 -14.27 37.40
N ASN A 5 -22.88 -14.40 37.97
CA ASN A 5 -21.63 -13.94 37.32
C ASN A 5 -21.25 -14.70 36.03
N THR A 6 -21.70 -15.93 35.82
CA THR A 6 -21.30 -16.74 34.65
C THR A 6 -22.06 -16.35 33.39
N HIS A 7 -23.34 -15.96 33.51
CA HIS A 7 -24.14 -15.52 32.38
C HIS A 7 -23.66 -14.15 31.86
N ASP A 8 -23.38 -13.20 32.76
CA ASP A 8 -22.91 -11.86 32.38
C ASP A 8 -21.57 -11.92 31.64
N ASN A 9 -20.64 -12.77 32.09
CA ASN A 9 -19.36 -12.98 31.43
C ASN A 9 -19.51 -13.64 30.05
N LEU A 10 -20.46 -14.56 29.87
CA LEU A 10 -20.74 -15.18 28.58
C LEU A 10 -21.35 -14.17 27.61
N PHE A 11 -22.33 -13.36 28.05
CA PHE A 11 -22.91 -12.30 27.24
C PHE A 11 -21.89 -11.22 26.87
N HIS A 12 -20.98 -10.86 27.78
CA HIS A 12 -19.92 -9.90 27.51
C HIS A 12 -18.92 -10.44 26.48
N ARG A 13 -18.53 -11.72 26.58
CA ARG A 13 -17.67 -12.39 25.61
C ARG A 13 -18.32 -12.49 24.23
N ILE A 14 -19.60 -12.86 24.16
CA ILE A 14 -20.34 -12.93 22.89
C ILE A 14 -20.46 -11.53 22.26
N ARG A 15 -20.75 -10.49 23.05
CA ARG A 15 -20.76 -9.10 22.57
C ARG A 15 -19.40 -8.67 22.07
N LEU A 16 -18.32 -8.97 22.80
CA LEU A 16 -16.96 -8.67 22.38
C LEU A 16 -16.61 -9.35 21.06
N LEU A 17 -16.91 -10.65 20.93
CA LEU A 17 -16.69 -11.40 19.69
C LEU A 17 -17.51 -10.85 18.52
N ALA A 18 -18.77 -10.46 18.76
CA ALA A 18 -19.61 -9.84 17.75
C ALA A 18 -19.07 -8.47 17.31
N VAL A 19 -18.58 -7.66 18.24
CA VAL A 19 -17.94 -6.36 17.94
C VAL A 19 -16.65 -6.56 17.16
N ILE A 20 -15.81 -7.53 17.53
CA ILE A 20 -14.58 -7.86 16.80
C ILE A 20 -14.93 -8.33 15.37
N ALA A 21 -15.89 -9.25 15.23
CA ALA A 21 -16.34 -9.72 13.92
C ALA A 21 -16.87 -8.58 13.04
N LEU A 22 -17.65 -7.66 13.62
CA LEU A 22 -18.15 -6.47 12.92
C LEU A 22 -17.01 -5.52 12.50
N MET A 23 -16.03 -5.30 13.37
CA MET A 23 -14.86 -4.47 13.01
C MET A 23 -14.06 -5.11 11.87
N LEU A 24 -13.88 -6.44 11.88
CA LEU A 24 -13.18 -7.15 10.82
C LEU A 24 -13.91 -7.07 9.48
N THR A 25 -15.25 -7.17 9.46
CA THR A 25 -16.02 -7.05 8.21
C THR A 25 -16.02 -5.62 7.67
N VAL A 26 -16.16 -4.60 8.54
CA VAL A 26 -16.06 -3.19 8.14
C VAL A 26 -14.66 -2.87 7.61
N ALA A 27 -13.61 -3.39 8.26
CA ALA A 27 -12.23 -3.27 7.78
C ALA A 27 -12.08 -3.92 6.40
N ALA A 28 -12.55 -5.17 6.23
CA ALA A 28 -12.43 -5.91 4.96
C ALA A 28 -13.11 -5.21 3.78
N CYS A 29 -14.29 -4.63 3.97
CA CYS A 29 -15.00 -3.89 2.92
C CYS A 29 -14.30 -2.58 2.52
N SER A 30 -13.40 -2.07 3.37
CA SER A 30 -12.74 -0.78 3.18
C SER A 30 -11.23 -0.89 3.01
N THR A 31 -10.66 -2.10 3.04
CA THR A 31 -9.21 -2.33 3.06
C THR A 31 -8.49 -1.63 1.92
N ILE A 32 -9.00 -1.74 0.69
CA ILE A 32 -8.35 -1.13 -0.48
C ILE A 32 -8.25 0.39 -0.31
N ARG A 33 -9.37 1.04 0.04
CA ARG A 33 -9.40 2.49 0.23
C ARG A 33 -8.57 2.92 1.43
N PHE A 34 -8.63 2.17 2.53
CA PHE A 34 -7.88 2.45 3.75
C PHE A 34 -6.38 2.35 3.49
N THR A 35 -5.89 1.22 2.98
CA THR A 35 -4.48 1.00 2.70
C THR A 35 -3.96 1.98 1.65
N TYR A 36 -4.72 2.27 0.61
CA TYR A 36 -4.29 3.21 -0.42
C TYR A 36 -4.18 4.66 0.09
N ASN A 37 -5.09 5.08 0.97
CA ASN A 37 -5.07 6.42 1.57
C ASN A 37 -3.97 6.61 2.62
N ASN A 38 -3.45 5.52 3.21
CA ASN A 38 -2.38 5.55 4.20
C ASN A 38 -1.07 4.90 3.68
N GLY A 39 -0.97 4.71 2.36
CA GLY A 39 0.15 3.99 1.75
C GLY A 39 1.49 4.72 1.92
N ASP A 40 1.45 6.05 1.96
CA ASP A 40 2.57 6.93 2.28
C ASP A 40 3.16 6.60 3.67
N THR A 41 2.30 6.57 4.68
CA THR A 41 2.67 6.25 6.07
C THR A 41 3.22 4.83 6.19
N LEU A 42 2.58 3.86 5.53
CA LEU A 42 3.03 2.48 5.52
C LEU A 42 4.39 2.32 4.83
N LEU A 43 4.62 3.04 3.72
CA LEU A 43 5.90 3.03 3.04
C LEU A 43 7.00 3.62 3.92
N TYR A 44 6.73 4.74 4.60
CA TYR A 44 7.67 5.33 5.54
C TYR A 44 8.04 4.36 6.66
N TRP A 45 7.05 3.69 7.28
CA TRP A 45 7.32 2.69 8.32
C TRP A 45 8.12 1.51 7.81
N TRP A 46 7.84 1.03 6.59
CA TRP A 46 8.60 -0.05 5.98
C TRP A 46 10.05 0.36 5.73
N LEU A 47 10.29 1.57 5.22
CA LEU A 47 11.64 2.12 5.03
C LEU A 47 12.37 2.30 6.36
N ASN A 48 11.70 2.88 7.36
CA ASN A 48 12.25 3.05 8.70
C ASN A 48 12.66 1.71 9.32
N ALA A 49 11.83 0.67 9.18
CA ALA A 49 12.17 -0.67 9.66
C ALA A 49 13.35 -1.31 8.91
N TYR A 50 13.67 -0.84 7.70
CA TYR A 50 14.75 -1.38 6.88
C TYR A 50 16.09 -0.65 7.07
N VAL A 51 16.09 0.68 7.15
CA VAL A 51 17.33 1.50 7.23
C VAL A 51 17.48 2.33 8.51
N ASP A 52 16.55 2.20 9.45
CA ASP A 52 16.52 2.96 10.72
C ASP A 52 16.61 4.49 10.51
N ILE A 53 15.61 5.06 9.83
CA ILE A 53 15.55 6.50 9.49
C ILE A 53 15.64 7.34 10.77
N ASP A 54 16.62 8.25 10.80
CA ASP A 54 16.84 9.13 11.95
C ASP A 54 16.17 10.50 11.82
N ASN A 55 16.37 11.36 12.83
CA ASN A 55 15.78 12.69 12.87
C ASN A 55 16.27 13.62 11.74
N ASP A 56 17.53 13.48 11.30
CA ASP A 56 18.10 14.28 10.22
C ASP A 56 17.48 13.88 8.86
N GLN A 57 17.05 12.63 8.75
CA GLN A 57 16.47 12.05 7.54
C GLN A 57 14.93 12.17 7.47
N SER A 58 14.25 12.08 8.60
CA SER A 58 12.81 11.85 8.66
C SER A 58 11.95 12.88 7.92
N ASP A 59 12.30 14.16 7.98
CA ASP A 59 11.50 15.24 7.39
C ASP A 59 11.56 15.21 5.86
N PHE A 60 12.75 14.99 5.29
CA PHE A 60 12.88 14.93 3.84
C PHE A 60 12.28 13.63 3.28
N VAL A 61 12.50 12.49 3.95
CA VAL A 61 11.95 11.21 3.48
C VAL A 61 10.42 11.22 3.46
N LYS A 62 9.77 11.79 4.48
CA LYS A 62 8.29 11.93 4.50
C LYS A 62 7.81 12.80 3.35
N ARG A 63 8.44 13.95 3.14
CA ARG A 63 8.08 14.86 2.03
C ARG A 63 8.23 14.18 0.68
N ASP A 64 9.35 13.48 0.44
CA ASP A 64 9.62 12.84 -0.84
C ASP A 64 8.61 11.70 -1.11
N ILE A 65 8.24 10.93 -0.07
CA ILE A 65 7.15 9.93 -0.15
C ILE A 65 5.81 10.60 -0.49
N ASP A 66 5.45 11.69 0.20
CA ASP A 66 4.19 12.40 -0.04
C ASP A 66 4.11 12.94 -1.47
N GLU A 67 5.21 13.51 -1.98
CA GLU A 67 5.32 13.99 -3.36
C GLU A 67 5.21 12.86 -4.38
N LEU A 68 5.88 11.73 -4.13
CA LEU A 68 5.79 10.54 -4.97
C LEU A 68 4.36 10.00 -5.03
N PHE A 69 3.68 9.90 -3.89
CA PHE A 69 2.29 9.44 -3.82
C PHE A 69 1.32 10.43 -4.47
N HIS A 70 1.51 11.74 -4.28
CA HIS A 70 0.72 12.75 -4.94
C HIS A 70 0.85 12.66 -6.46
N TRP A 71 2.09 12.58 -6.98
CA TRP A 71 2.35 12.39 -8.39
C TRP A 71 1.76 11.07 -8.91
N HIS A 72 1.91 9.98 -8.17
CA HIS A 72 1.39 8.67 -8.56
C HIS A 72 -0.14 8.68 -8.67
N ARG A 73 -0.83 9.25 -7.68
CA ARG A 73 -2.30 9.37 -7.64
C ARG A 73 -2.83 10.23 -8.78
N THR A 74 -2.16 11.34 -9.11
CA THR A 74 -2.62 12.28 -10.13
C THR A 74 -2.27 11.88 -11.56
N THR A 75 -1.18 11.12 -11.77
CA THR A 75 -0.68 10.77 -13.11
C THR A 75 -0.79 9.30 -13.47
N GLN A 76 -0.50 8.37 -12.54
CA GLN A 76 -0.42 6.93 -12.83
C GLN A 76 -1.75 6.21 -12.57
N LEU A 77 -2.55 6.65 -11.60
CA LEU A 77 -3.82 6.00 -11.30
C LEU A 77 -4.84 6.06 -12.47
N PRO A 78 -5.02 7.21 -13.18
CA PRO A 78 -5.88 7.25 -14.37
C PRO A 78 -5.39 6.30 -15.48
N ASP A 79 -4.07 6.20 -15.60
CA ASP A 79 -3.36 5.32 -16.51
C ASP A 79 -3.67 3.83 -16.24
N TYR A 80 -3.73 3.44 -14.97
CA TYR A 80 -4.11 2.07 -14.57
C TYR A 80 -5.58 1.77 -14.81
N VAL A 81 -6.47 2.75 -14.63
CA VAL A 81 -7.89 2.60 -14.98
C VAL A 81 -8.05 2.24 -16.46
N GLN A 82 -7.28 2.88 -17.35
CA GLN A 82 -7.31 2.55 -18.78
C GLN A 82 -6.84 1.13 -19.06
N VAL A 83 -5.76 0.68 -18.40
CA VAL A 83 -5.26 -0.70 -18.53
C VAL A 83 -6.33 -1.71 -18.10
N LEU A 84 -6.98 -1.48 -16.95
CA LEU A 84 -8.03 -2.36 -16.44
C LEU A 84 -9.25 -2.38 -17.36
N GLN A 85 -9.66 -1.23 -17.92
CA GLN A 85 -10.75 -1.16 -18.89
C GLN A 85 -10.40 -1.87 -20.21
N ASN A 86 -9.15 -1.76 -20.67
CA ASN A 86 -8.68 -2.50 -21.85
C ASN A 86 -8.71 -4.01 -21.60
N ALA A 87 -8.20 -4.45 -20.45
CA ALA A 87 -8.23 -5.86 -20.06
C ALA A 87 -9.67 -6.38 -19.97
N GLN A 88 -10.59 -5.62 -19.37
CA GLN A 88 -12.01 -5.97 -19.31
C GLN A 88 -12.62 -6.18 -20.70
N ARG A 89 -12.30 -5.32 -21.68
CA ARG A 89 -12.76 -5.47 -23.07
C ARG A 89 -12.15 -6.69 -23.76
N GLN A 90 -10.85 -6.94 -23.57
CA GLN A 90 -10.18 -8.11 -24.15
C GLN A 90 -10.76 -9.42 -23.64
N LEU A 91 -11.06 -9.48 -22.33
CA LEU A 91 -11.67 -10.65 -21.69
C LEU A 91 -13.10 -10.94 -22.17
N ALA A 92 -13.79 -9.99 -22.79
CA ALA A 92 -15.09 -10.21 -23.41
C ALA A 92 -15.00 -10.95 -24.76
N GLY A 93 -13.80 -11.06 -25.33
CA GLY A 93 -13.52 -11.81 -26.56
C GLY A 93 -12.55 -12.97 -26.35
N ASN A 94 -12.00 -13.49 -27.45
CA ASN A 94 -10.95 -14.51 -27.40
C ASN A 94 -9.58 -13.83 -27.23
N VAL A 95 -9.02 -13.91 -26.03
CA VAL A 95 -7.69 -13.37 -25.73
C VAL A 95 -6.60 -14.19 -26.43
N THR A 96 -5.73 -13.54 -27.20
CA THR A 96 -4.59 -14.18 -27.84
C THR A 96 -3.30 -13.99 -27.03
N GLN A 97 -2.28 -14.80 -27.33
CA GLN A 97 -0.95 -14.61 -26.74
C GLN A 97 -0.34 -13.24 -27.09
N ALA A 98 -0.62 -12.74 -28.30
CA ALA A 98 -0.14 -11.42 -28.73
C ALA A 98 -0.73 -10.29 -27.88
N ASP A 99 -2.03 -10.39 -27.54
CA ASP A 99 -2.71 -9.41 -26.68
C ASP A 99 -2.11 -9.38 -25.26
N LEU A 100 -1.81 -10.56 -24.71
CA LEU A 100 -1.15 -10.67 -23.40
C LEU A 100 0.26 -10.08 -23.41
N MET A 101 1.03 -10.35 -24.48
CA MET A 101 2.39 -9.81 -24.60
C MET A 101 2.39 -8.28 -24.77
N SER A 102 1.41 -7.73 -25.51
CA SER A 102 1.24 -6.27 -25.60
C SER A 102 0.89 -5.67 -24.24
N SER A 103 -0.08 -6.27 -23.54
CA SER A 103 -0.52 -5.80 -22.23
C SER A 103 0.62 -5.84 -21.20
N TYR A 104 1.44 -6.89 -21.22
CA TYR A 104 2.62 -7.01 -20.38
C TYR A 104 3.63 -5.88 -20.63
N LYS A 105 3.93 -5.59 -21.91
CA LYS A 105 4.84 -4.49 -22.27
C LYS A 105 4.31 -3.15 -21.78
N ASP A 106 3.02 -2.88 -21.96
CA ASP A 106 2.40 -1.64 -21.53
C ASP A 106 2.46 -1.47 -20.00
N ILE A 107 2.13 -2.52 -19.25
CA ILE A 107 2.23 -2.51 -17.78
C ILE A 107 3.68 -2.30 -17.35
N ARG A 108 4.63 -3.00 -17.97
CA ARG A 108 6.05 -2.88 -17.67
C ARG A 108 6.55 -1.43 -17.87
N THR A 109 6.26 -0.82 -19.01
CA THR A 109 6.67 0.58 -19.28
C THR A 109 6.08 1.55 -18.26
N ARG A 110 4.84 1.35 -17.82
CA ARG A 110 4.22 2.17 -16.78
C ARG A 110 4.87 1.96 -15.41
N SER A 111 5.22 0.71 -15.06
CA SER A 111 5.96 0.40 -13.83
C SER A 111 7.37 1.00 -13.83
N GLU A 112 8.07 0.94 -14.96
CA GLU A 112 9.38 1.57 -15.13
C GLU A 112 9.32 3.09 -14.90
N ARG A 113 8.24 3.76 -15.32
CA ARG A 113 8.04 5.19 -15.07
C ARG A 113 7.94 5.51 -13.58
N LEU A 114 7.18 4.72 -12.81
CA LEU A 114 7.09 4.89 -11.36
C LEU A 114 8.46 4.67 -10.71
N ALA A 115 9.17 3.60 -11.09
CA ALA A 115 10.51 3.32 -10.57
C ALA A 115 11.45 4.50 -10.85
N MET A 116 11.53 4.96 -12.10
CA MET A 116 12.38 6.07 -12.49
C MET A 116 12.03 7.40 -11.81
N LYS A 117 10.75 7.63 -11.49
CA LYS A 117 10.33 8.81 -10.72
C LYS A 117 10.84 8.76 -9.28
N ALA A 118 10.91 7.58 -8.67
CA ALA A 118 11.39 7.39 -7.29
C ALA A 118 12.92 7.35 -7.16
N VAL A 119 13.65 7.11 -8.25
CA VAL A 119 15.12 6.97 -8.23
C VAL A 119 15.85 8.16 -7.58
N PRO A 120 15.56 9.43 -7.92
CA PRO A 120 16.27 10.57 -7.34
C PRO A 120 16.13 10.61 -5.81
N ASP A 121 14.89 10.47 -5.32
CA ASP A 121 14.54 10.50 -3.90
C ASP A 121 15.21 9.34 -3.14
N LEU A 122 15.18 8.13 -3.72
CA LEU A 122 15.89 6.97 -3.16
C LEU A 122 17.41 7.15 -3.17
N ALA A 123 17.96 7.82 -4.18
CA ALA A 123 19.39 8.12 -4.25
C ALA A 123 19.80 9.19 -3.23
N ASP A 124 18.95 10.17 -2.96
CA ASP A 124 19.14 11.16 -1.89
C ASP A 124 19.15 10.48 -0.52
N LEU A 125 18.16 9.62 -0.25
CA LEU A 125 18.14 8.81 0.97
C LEU A 125 19.40 7.93 1.07
N ALA A 126 19.75 7.18 0.02
CA ALA A 126 20.92 6.30 0.02
C ALA A 126 22.23 7.06 0.30
N ARG A 127 22.37 8.29 -0.20
CA ARG A 127 23.54 9.15 0.06
C ARG A 127 23.58 9.71 1.47
N SER A 128 22.43 9.81 2.13
CA SER A 128 22.33 10.29 3.52
C SER A 128 22.55 9.21 4.56
N LEU A 129 22.63 7.92 4.15
CA LEU A 129 22.77 6.81 5.08
C LEU A 129 24.11 6.87 5.83
N LYS A 130 24.04 6.65 7.14
CA LYS A 130 25.19 6.59 8.05
C LYS A 130 25.81 5.18 8.04
N PRO A 131 27.10 5.03 8.41
CA PRO A 131 27.78 3.73 8.31
C PRO A 131 27.10 2.59 9.07
N ASP A 132 26.48 2.87 10.21
CA ASP A 132 25.70 1.95 11.03
C ASP A 132 24.40 1.48 10.35
N GLN A 133 23.81 2.29 9.46
CA GLN A 133 22.62 1.94 8.68
C GLN A 133 22.93 1.04 7.46
N LEU A 134 24.21 0.82 7.12
CA LEU A 134 24.64 0.03 5.96
C LEU A 134 24.99 -1.42 6.30
N VAL A 135 25.11 -1.75 7.58
CA VAL A 135 25.51 -3.08 8.06
C VAL A 135 24.26 -3.77 8.59
N THR A 136 23.65 -4.62 7.77
CA THR A 136 22.51 -5.47 8.17
C THR A 136 22.97 -6.64 9.03
#